data_AF-A0A3B0P2M9-F1
#
_entry.id   AF-A0A3B0P2M9-F1
#
_cell.length_a   1.000
_cell.length_b   1.000
_cell.length_c   1.000
_cell.angle_alpha   90.00
_cell.angle_beta   90.00
_cell.angle_gamma   90.00
#
_symmetry.space_group_name_H-M   'P 1'
#
loop_
_entity.id
_entity.type
_entity.pdbx_description
1 polymer ?
#
loop_
_entity_poly.entity_id
_entity_poly.type
_entity_poly.pdbx_seq_one_letter_code
_entity_poly.pdbx_strand_id
1 'polypeptide(L)'
;MLIRNSLAYEIHKYFQEHNFLYMASPIITSNDGEGAGETLLVDDESKEYFFKQKAFLGVTGQLHAEAYAESFKKVYTFGPTFRAENSHTSRHLAEFW
;
A
#
# COMPACT_ATOMS: atom_id res chain seq x y z
N MET A 1 6.30 11.78 18.09
CA MET A 1 7.08 11.24 16.96
C MET A 1 8.16 10.25 17.35
N LEU A 2 8.87 10.41 18.48
CA LEU A 2 9.91 9.46 18.93
C LEU A 2 9.43 8.00 19.00
N ILE A 3 8.27 7.74 19.62
CA ILE A 3 7.71 6.38 19.73
C ILE A 3 7.44 5.78 18.35
N ARG A 4 6.80 6.53 17.44
CA ARG A 4 6.51 6.06 16.07
C ARG A 4 7.79 5.75 15.29
N ASN A 5 8.82 6.57 15.43
CA ASN A 5 10.13 6.35 14.81
C ASN A 5 10.77 5.05 15.33
N SER A 6 10.79 4.84 16.65
CA SER A 6 11.31 3.61 17.25
C SER A 6 10.53 2.38 16.81
N LEU A 7 9.20 2.46 16.74
CA LEU A 7 8.38 1.35 16.26
C LEU A 7 8.65 1.00 14.79
N ALA A 8 8.75 1.99 13.91
CA ALA A 8 9.09 1.75 12.50
C ALA A 8 10.46 1.05 12.37
N TYR A 9 11.46 1.50 13.13
CA TYR A 9 12.78 0.87 13.16
C TYR A 9 12.71 -0.58 13.64
N GLU A 10 12.03 -0.87 14.75
CA GLU A 10 11.94 -2.23 15.30
C GLU A 10 11.15 -3.19 14.38
N ILE A 11 10.14 -2.69 13.66
CA ILE A 11 9.42 -3.48 12.65
C ILE A 11 10.38 -3.94 11.54
N HIS A 12 11.14 -3.01 10.97
CA HIS A 12 12.12 -3.35 9.93
C HIS A 12 13.20 -4.30 10.47
N LYS A 13 13.72 -4.03 11.67
CA LYS A 13 14.72 -4.88 12.32
C LYS A 13 14.21 -6.31 12.52
N TYR A 14 13.01 -6.48 13.06
CA TYR A 14 12.39 -7.79 13.24
C TYR A 14 12.34 -8.58 11.94
N PHE A 15 11.80 -8.00 10.87
CA PHE A 15 11.65 -8.70 9.60
C PHE A 15 13.02 -9.06 8.99
N GLN A 16 14.01 -8.18 9.09
CA GLN A 16 15.36 -8.46 8.61
C GLN A 16 16.03 -9.60 9.40
N GLU A 17 15.93 -9.61 10.72
CA GLU A 17 16.44 -10.70 11.59
C GLU A 17 15.77 -12.05 11.28
N HIS A 18 14.54 -12.04 10.75
CA HIS A 18 13.79 -13.24 10.38
C HIS A 18 13.88 -13.61 8.90
N ASN A 19 14.81 -13.00 8.17
CA ASN A 19 15.11 -13.21 6.75
C ASN A 19 13.93 -12.89 5.81
N PHE A 20 13.14 -11.87 6.14
CA PHE A 20 12.15 -11.32 5.22
C PHE A 20 12.78 -10.24 4.34
N LEU A 21 12.47 -10.25 3.05
CA LEU A 21 12.85 -9.18 2.14
C LEU A 21 11.85 -8.04 2.22
N TYR A 22 12.35 -6.83 2.45
CA TYR A 22 11.56 -5.62 2.29
C TYR A 22 11.33 -5.38 0.79
N MET A 23 10.06 -5.24 0.40
CA MET A 23 9.67 -4.86 -0.95
C MET A 23 8.79 -3.61 -0.92
N ALA A 24 9.09 -2.65 -1.79
CA ALA A 24 8.26 -1.46 -1.96
C ALA A 24 7.12 -1.78 -2.93
N SER A 25 5.90 -1.93 -2.42
CA SER A 25 4.74 -2.16 -3.28
C SER A 25 4.37 -0.89 -4.05
N PRO A 26 3.98 -1.00 -5.33
CA PRO A 26 3.47 0.14 -6.09
C PRO A 26 2.28 0.79 -5.38
N ILE A 27 2.32 2.12 -5.27
CA ILE A 27 1.22 2.91 -4.70
C ILE A 27 0.18 3.23 -5.78
N ILE A 28 0.62 3.57 -6.99
CA ILE A 28 -0.30 3.80 -8.11
C ILE A 28 -0.56 2.46 -8.80
N THR A 29 -1.82 2.06 -8.89
CA THR A 29 -2.22 0.75 -9.41
C THR A 29 -3.57 0.83 -10.12
N SER A 30 -3.79 0.00 -11.13
CA SER A 30 -5.13 -0.23 -11.72
C SER A 30 -5.90 -1.34 -11.00
N ASN A 31 -5.27 -1.98 -10.02
CA ASN A 31 -5.83 -3.09 -9.25
C ASN A 31 -6.49 -2.57 -7.97
N ASP A 32 -7.76 -2.91 -7.77
CA ASP A 32 -8.54 -2.55 -6.59
C ASP A 32 -8.07 -3.30 -5.32
N GLY A 33 -7.39 -4.45 -5.44
CA GLY A 33 -6.74 -5.15 -4.32
C GLY A 33 -7.67 -5.80 -3.28
N GLU A 34 -8.74 -5.10 -2.86
CA GLU A 34 -9.75 -5.53 -1.88
C GLU A 34 -11.15 -5.69 -2.51
N GLY A 35 -11.33 -5.28 -3.77
CA GLY A 35 -12.43 -5.72 -4.64
C GLY A 35 -13.81 -5.08 -4.43
N ALA A 36 -13.92 -4.01 -3.63
CA ALA A 36 -15.18 -3.28 -3.43
C ALA A 36 -15.03 -1.92 -2.71
N GLY A 37 -13.80 -1.43 -2.49
CA GLY A 37 -13.56 -0.23 -1.69
C GLY A 37 -13.69 1.06 -2.49
N GLU A 38 -14.09 2.16 -1.82
CA GLU A 38 -13.92 3.48 -2.43
C GLU A 38 -12.41 3.78 -2.55
N THR A 39 -11.92 4.00 -3.77
CA THR A 39 -10.51 4.28 -4.08
C THR A 39 -10.32 5.72 -4.56
N LEU A 40 -9.14 6.29 -4.30
CA LEU A 40 -8.78 7.62 -4.79
C LEU A 40 -8.24 7.50 -6.23
N LEU A 41 -8.92 8.16 -7.17
CA LEU A 41 -8.53 8.20 -8.58
C LEU A 41 -7.28 9.06 -8.78
N VAL A 42 -6.31 8.54 -9.53
CA VAL A 42 -5.14 9.26 -10.04
C VAL A 42 -5.42 9.60 -11.50
N ASP A 43 -5.71 10.87 -11.77
CA ASP A 43 -6.08 11.38 -13.09
C ASP A 43 -5.17 12.54 -13.48
N ASP A 44 -4.74 12.56 -14.75
CA ASP A 44 -3.94 13.62 -15.36
C ASP A 44 -4.79 14.55 -16.26
N GLU A 45 -6.12 14.42 -16.19
CA GLU A 45 -7.12 15.12 -17.00
C GLU A 45 -7.01 14.83 -18.51
N SER A 46 -6.16 13.87 -18.91
CA SER A 46 -6.04 13.45 -20.29
C SER A 46 -7.25 12.59 -20.69
N LYS A 47 -7.63 12.65 -21.96
CA LYS A 47 -8.69 11.79 -22.49
C LYS A 47 -8.31 10.31 -22.52
N GLU A 48 -7.02 9.99 -22.38
CA GLU A 48 -6.53 8.62 -22.48
C GLU A 48 -6.40 7.92 -21.13
N TYR A 49 -6.56 8.61 -19.99
CA TYR A 49 -6.23 8.11 -18.65
C TYR A 49 -4.74 7.75 -18.47
N PHE A 50 -4.31 7.72 -17.20
CA PHE A 50 -2.95 7.34 -16.82
C PHE A 50 -2.61 5.91 -17.28
N PHE A 51 -1.62 5.74 -18.15
CA PHE A 51 -1.29 4.45 -18.80
C PHE A 51 -2.43 3.81 -19.61
N LYS A 52 -3.31 4.60 -20.23
CA LYS A 52 -4.44 4.08 -21.05
C LYS A 52 -5.47 3.28 -20.26
N GLN A 53 -5.49 3.43 -18.94
CA GLN A 53 -6.41 2.76 -18.03
C GLN A 53 -6.65 3.64 -16.78
N LYS A 54 -7.70 3.35 -16.01
CA LYS A 54 -7.87 4.03 -14.72
C LYS A 54 -6.77 3.59 -13.75
N ALA A 55 -6.21 4.55 -13.05
CA ALA A 55 -5.23 4.33 -12.01
C ALA A 55 -5.72 4.93 -10.69
N PHE A 56 -5.37 4.28 -9.59
CA PHE A 56 -5.83 4.63 -8.27
C PHE A 56 -4.66 4.60 -7.29
N LEU A 57 -4.82 5.26 -6.15
CA LEU A 57 -3.96 5.02 -5.00
C LEU A 57 -4.36 3.70 -4.33
N GLY A 58 -3.38 2.82 -4.17
CA GLY A 58 -3.58 1.46 -3.69
C GLY A 58 -4.07 1.41 -2.25
N VAL A 59 -5.08 0.57 -2.02
CA VAL A 59 -5.62 0.28 -0.68
C VAL A 59 -4.76 -0.72 0.08
N THR A 60 -4.00 -1.55 -0.65
CA THR A 60 -3.13 -2.59 -0.10
C THR A 60 -2.01 -2.97 -1.06
N GLY A 61 -0.85 -3.35 -0.51
CA GLY A 61 0.25 -3.97 -1.25
C GLY A 61 0.16 -5.49 -1.37
N GLN A 62 -0.89 -6.11 -0.81
CA GLN A 62 -1.00 -7.57 -0.63
C GLN A 62 -0.79 -8.36 -1.93
N LEU A 63 -1.49 -8.04 -3.01
CA LEU A 63 -1.38 -8.80 -4.27
C LEU A 63 0.04 -8.73 -4.87
N HIS A 64 0.74 -7.61 -4.70
CA HIS A 64 2.14 -7.49 -5.09
C HIS A 64 3.04 -8.34 -4.19
N ALA A 65 2.78 -8.34 -2.87
CA ALA A 65 3.52 -9.15 -1.92
C ALA A 65 3.32 -10.66 -2.15
N GLU A 66 2.12 -11.11 -2.50
CA GLU A 66 1.83 -12.50 -2.87
C GLU A 66 2.66 -12.92 -4.09
N ALA A 67 2.70 -12.10 -5.14
CA ALA A 67 3.52 -12.38 -6.32
C ALA A 67 5.03 -12.49 -6.00
N TYR A 68 5.54 -11.65 -5.09
CA TYR A 68 6.93 -11.74 -4.64
C TYR A 68 7.16 -12.95 -3.72
N ALA A 69 6.20 -13.30 -2.88
CA ALA A 69 6.28 -14.45 -1.98
C ALA A 69 6.43 -15.78 -2.74
N GLU A 70 5.87 -15.91 -3.94
CA GLU A 70 6.05 -17.11 -4.77
C GLU A 70 7.53 -17.42 -5.08
N SER A 71 8.37 -16.39 -5.23
CA SER A 71 9.80 -16.56 -5.52
C SER A 71 10.68 -16.46 -4.27
N PHE A 72 10.39 -15.51 -3.39
CA PHE A 72 11.24 -15.17 -2.24
C PHE A 72 10.76 -15.77 -0.92
N LYS A 73 9.55 -16.34 -0.87
CA LYS A 73 8.85 -16.94 0.30
C LYS A 73 8.54 -15.99 1.44
N LYS A 74 9.52 -15.21 1.90
CA LYS A 74 9.41 -14.27 3.02
C LYS A 74 9.60 -12.85 2.53
N VAL A 75 8.51 -12.13 2.40
CA VAL A 75 8.51 -10.72 1.99
C VAL A 75 7.58 -9.91 2.88
N TYR A 76 7.86 -8.61 3.01
CA TYR A 76 6.96 -7.66 3.65
C TYR A 76 7.01 -6.32 2.93
N THR A 77 5.90 -5.60 2.96
CA THR A 77 5.82 -4.19 2.56
C THR A 77 5.56 -3.33 3.78
N PHE A 78 6.03 -2.10 3.72
CA PHE A 78 5.83 -1.09 4.75
C PHE A 78 5.85 0.26 4.01
N GLY A 79 4.66 0.81 3.79
CA GLY A 79 4.45 1.98 2.94
C GLY A 79 3.01 2.46 3.05
N PRO A 80 2.70 3.64 2.48
CA PRO A 80 1.37 4.22 2.60
C PRO A 80 0.31 3.43 1.83
N THR A 81 -0.89 3.41 2.39
CA THR A 81 -2.13 2.91 1.79
C THR A 81 -3.24 3.94 1.96
N PHE A 82 -4.21 3.91 1.05
CA PHE A 82 -5.23 4.94 0.94
C PHE A 82 -6.63 4.34 0.96
N ARG A 83 -7.59 5.07 1.54
CA ARG A 83 -9.02 4.72 1.50
C ARG A 83 -9.83 5.97 1.22
N ALA A 84 -10.78 5.90 0.28
CA ALA A 84 -11.63 7.03 -0.07
C ALA A 84 -12.98 7.02 0.67
N GLU A 85 -13.17 6.11 1.62
CA GLU A 85 -14.40 5.99 2.42
C GLU A 85 -14.76 7.32 3.08
N ASN A 86 -15.98 7.81 2.84
CA ASN A 86 -16.52 9.00 3.52
C ASN A 86 -16.92 8.70 4.98
N SER A 87 -15.94 8.42 5.83
CA SER A 87 -16.12 8.00 7.22
C SER A 87 -15.40 8.92 8.19
N HIS A 88 -16.17 9.71 8.94
CA HIS A 88 -15.65 10.71 9.88
C HIS A 88 -15.69 10.20 11.32
N THR A 89 -14.78 9.28 11.66
CA THR A 89 -14.64 8.77 13.03
C THR A 89 -13.26 9.10 13.60
N SER A 90 -13.07 8.94 14.91
CA SER A 90 -11.79 9.17 15.57
C SER A 90 -10.69 8.16 15.22
N ARG A 91 -11.01 7.14 14.40
CA ARG A 91 -10.09 6.04 14.06
C ARG A 91 -9.93 5.79 12.55
N HIS A 92 -10.62 6.54 11.70
CA HIS A 92 -10.48 6.42 10.24
C HIS A 92 -9.58 7.53 9.69
N LEU A 93 -8.64 7.13 8.83
CA LEU A 93 -7.76 8.02 8.09
C LEU A 93 -7.85 7.65 6.60
N ALA A 94 -7.85 8.65 5.73
CA ALA A 94 -7.81 8.44 4.28
C ALA A 94 -6.41 8.01 3.78
N GLU A 95 -5.36 8.30 4.55
CA GLU A 95 -3.97 7.90 4.31
C GLU A 95 -3.39 7.33 5.61
N PHE A 96 -2.83 6.14 5.55
CA PHE A 96 -2.22 5.46 6.70
C PHE A 96 -1.14 4.47 6.24
N TRP A 97 -0.39 3.92 7.21
CA TRP A 97 0.78 3.05 6.99
C TRP A 97 0.65 1.82 7.87
#